data_AF-A0A7C4YG84-F1
#
_entry.id   AF-A0A7C4YG84-F1
#
_cell.length_a   1.000
_cell.length_b   1.000
_cell.length_c   1.000
_cell.angle_alpha   90.00
_cell.angle_beta   90.00
_cell.angle_gamma   90.00
#
_symmetry.space_group_name_H-M   'P 1'
#
loop_
_entity.id
_entity.type
_entity.pdbx_description
1 polymer ?
#
loop_
_entity_poly.entity_id
_entity_poly.type
_entity_poly.pdbx_seq_one_letter_code
_entity_poly.pdbx_strand_id
1 'polypeptide(L)' 'AMDFIESQRLFGLGCGLVDLLLLASTLMTPGAELWTLDKRLGALAERFGVTPRPTLH' A
#
# COMPACT_ATOMS: atom_id res chain seq x y z
N ALA A 1 -1.28 12.85 -6.34
CA ALA A 1 -0.52 11.60 -6.13
C ALA A 1 0.84 11.87 -5.48
N MET A 2 1.69 12.74 -6.04
CA MET A 2 3.01 13.03 -5.45
C MET A 2 2.95 13.63 -4.04
N ASP A 3 2.01 14.56 -3.76
CA ASP A 3 1.87 15.16 -2.42
C ASP A 3 1.57 14.13 -1.30
N PHE A 4 0.86 13.05 -1.63
CA PHE A 4 0.52 12.01 -0.64
C PHE A 4 1.75 11.15 -0.28
N ILE A 5 2.62 10.93 -1.27
CA ILE A 5 3.87 10.18 -1.11
C ILE A 5 4.87 10.99 -0.28
N GLU A 6 4.93 12.30 -0.51
CA GLU A 6 5.81 13.22 0.21
C GLU A 6 5.34 13.48 1.65
N SER A 7 4.04 13.70 1.85
CA SER A 7 3.44 13.99 3.17
C SER A 7 3.56 12.82 4.17
N GLN A 8 3.56 11.58 3.68
CA GLN A 8 3.69 10.39 4.52
C GLN A 8 5.14 9.93 4.76
N ARG A 9 6.16 10.65 4.26
CA ARG A 9 7.58 10.23 4.33
C ARG A 9 7.78 8.77 3.89
N LEU A 10 7.13 8.38 2.79
CA LEU A 10 7.25 7.01 2.28
C LEU A 10 8.60 6.75 1.57
N PHE A 11 9.41 7.79 1.37
CA PHE A 11 10.77 7.68 0.86
C PHE A 11 11.73 7.10 1.92
N GLY A 12 12.54 6.13 1.53
CA GLY A 12 13.56 5.52 2.41
C GLY A 12 13.07 4.35 3.27
N LEU A 13 11.78 3.99 3.22
CA LEU A 13 11.25 2.76 3.82
C LEU A 13 11.64 1.50 3.04
N GLY A 14 12.23 1.68 1.85
CA GLY A 14 12.67 0.62 0.97
C GLY A 14 11.54 -0.03 0.15
N CYS A 15 10.41 0.66 -0.01
CA CYS A 15 9.43 0.43 -1.06
C CYS A 15 9.75 1.35 -2.24
N GLY A 16 9.64 0.83 -3.47
CA GLY A 16 9.90 1.62 -4.68
C GLY A 16 8.76 2.59 -4.98
N LEU A 17 9.01 3.57 -5.85
CA LEU A 17 7.96 4.50 -6.33
C LEU A 17 6.75 3.75 -6.92
N VAL A 18 6.99 2.62 -7.58
CA VAL A 18 5.95 1.77 -8.17
C VAL A 18 5.04 1.19 -7.09
N ASP A 19 5.58 0.73 -5.96
CA ASP A 19 4.79 0.17 -4.86
C ASP A 19 3.87 1.23 -4.25
N LEU A 20 4.34 2.47 -4.16
CA LEU A 20 3.58 3.61 -3.63
C LEU A 20 2.47 4.04 -4.59
N LEU A 21 2.75 4.03 -5.89
CA LEU A 21 1.73 4.27 -6.92
C LEU A 21 0.69 3.16 -6.94
N LEU A 22 1.10 1.90 -6.78
CA LEU A 22 0.20 0.77 -6.68
C LEU A 22 -0.72 0.90 -5.46
N LEU A 23 -0.15 1.17 -4.29
CA LEU A 23 -0.90 1.42 -3.05
C LEU A 23 -1.88 2.59 -3.19
N ALA A 24 -1.43 3.71 -3.79
CA ALA A 24 -2.30 4.85 -4.04
C ALA A 24 -3.47 4.51 -4.97
N SER A 25 -3.23 3.72 -6.02
CA SER A 25 -4.27 3.24 -6.93
C SER A 25 -5.29 2.35 -6.20
N THR A 26 -4.81 1.47 -5.32
CA THR A 26 -5.68 0.65 -4.45
C THR A 26 -6.52 1.52 -3.54
N LEU A 27 -5.92 2.54 -2.89
CA LEU A 27 -6.64 3.46 -2.00
C LEU A 27 -7.69 4.31 -2.73
N MET A 28 -7.44 4.65 -4.00
CA MET A 28 -8.38 5.39 -4.84
C MET A 28 -9.53 4.53 -5.34
N THR A 29 -9.42 3.19 -5.25
CA THR A 29 -10.43 2.25 -5.74
C THR A 29 -11.18 1.63 -4.55
N PRO A 30 -12.42 2.05 -4.27
CA PRO A 30 -13.18 1.53 -3.13
C PRO A 30 -13.38 0.02 -3.24
N GLY A 31 -13.02 -0.72 -2.18
CA GLY A 31 -13.14 -2.17 -2.13
C GLY A 31 -11.99 -2.93 -2.81
N ALA A 32 -10.97 -2.25 -3.31
CA ALA A 32 -9.75 -2.91 -3.76
C ALA A 32 -8.88 -3.32 -2.55
N GLU A 33 -8.30 -4.51 -2.64
CA GLU A 33 -7.36 -5.05 -1.66
C GLU A 33 -5.99 -5.25 -2.31
N LEU A 34 -4.91 -4.94 -1.59
CA LEU A 34 -3.54 -5.07 -2.08
C LEU A 34 -2.87 -6.33 -1.52
N TRP A 35 -2.76 -7.35 -2.35
CA TRP A 35 -1.96 -8.54 -2.06
C TRP A 35 -0.51 -8.29 -2.41
N THR A 36 0.38 -8.50 -1.45
CA THR A 36 1.82 -8.38 -1.68
C THR A 36 2.57 -9.37 -0.79
N LEU A 37 3.60 -9.99 -1.36
CA LEU A 37 4.55 -10.83 -0.61
C LEU A 37 5.65 -9.98 0.04
N ASP A 38 5.78 -8.72 -0.38
CA ASP A 38 6.71 -7.79 0.23
C ASP A 38 6.19 -7.37 1.60
N LYS A 39 6.94 -7.71 2.65
CA LYS A 39 6.56 -7.43 4.04
C LYS A 39 6.39 -5.94 4.32
N ARG A 40 7.13 -5.07 3.63
CA ARG A 40 7.09 -3.62 3.86
C ARG A 40 5.87 -3.01 3.20
N LEU A 41 5.58 -3.39 1.95
CA LEU A 41 4.37 -2.98 1.26
C LEU A 41 3.13 -3.57 1.95
N GLY A 42 3.22 -4.79 2.49
CA GLY A 42 2.16 -5.41 3.29
C GLY A 42 1.86 -4.59 4.55
N ALA A 43 2.89 -4.19 5.31
CA ALA A 43 2.71 -3.33 6.47
C ALA A 43 2.10 -1.97 6.13
N LEU A 44 2.42 -1.40 4.95
CA LEU A 44 1.76 -0.19 4.46
C LEU A 44 0.29 -0.45 4.12
N ALA A 45 -0.02 -1.52 3.38
CA ALA A 45 -1.38 -1.91 3.09
C ALA A 45 -2.21 -2.10 4.38
N GLU A 46 -1.61 -2.68 5.44
CA GLU A 46 -2.27 -2.87 6.74
C GLU A 46 -2.54 -1.52 7.40
N ARG A 47 -1.54 -0.65 7.41
CA ARG A 47 -1.62 0.69 7.99
C ARG A 47 -2.72 1.54 7.33
N PHE A 48 -2.97 1.32 6.04
CA PHE A 48 -4.04 2.00 5.30
C PHE A 48 -5.36 1.21 5.24
N GLY A 49 -5.43 0.00 5.82
CA GLY A 49 -6.65 -0.81 5.86
C GLY A 49 -7.04 -1.41 4.50
N VAL A 50 -6.11 -1.53 3.56
CA VAL A 50 -6.31 -2.15 2.24
C VAL A 50 -5.65 -3.53 2.13
N THR A 51 -5.27 -4.14 3.25
CA THR A 51 -4.85 -5.54 3.22
C THR A 51 -6.01 -6.46 2.92
N PRO A 52 -5.72 -7.54 2.18
CA PRO A 52 -6.69 -8.59 2.00
C PRO A 52 -7.10 -9.20 3.33
N ARG A 53 -8.40 -9.47 3.47
CA ARG A 53 -8.86 -10.29 4.60
C ARG A 53 -8.22 -11.67 4.46
N PRO A 54 -7.68 -12.24 5.55
CA PRO A 54 -7.27 -13.64 5.52
C PRO A 54 -8.51 -14.47 5.21
N THR A 55 -8.61 -14.94 3.97
CA THR A 55 -9.57 -15.96 3.58
C THR A 55 -9.10 -17.25 4.26
N LEU A 56 -9.63 -17.48 5.47
CA LEU A 56 -9.51 -18.77 6.15
C LEU A 56 -10.08 -19.83 5.20
N HIS A 57 -9.20 -20.56 4.53
CA HIS A 57 -9.50 -21.77 3.78
C HIS A 57 -9.47 -22.97 4.70
#